data_AF-A0A6J4HQ41-F1
#
_entry.id   AF-A0A6J4HQ41-F1
#
_cell.length_a   1.000
_cell.length_b   1.000
_cell.length_c   1.000
_cell.angle_alpha   90.00
_cell.angle_beta   90.00
_cell.angle_gamma   90.00
#
_symmetry.space_group_name_H-M   'P 1'
#
loop_
_entity.id
_entity.type
_entity.pdbx_description
1 polymer ?
#
loop_
_entity_poly.entity_id
_entity_poly.type
_entity_poly.pdbx_seq_one_letter_code
_entity_poly.pdbx_strand_id
1 'polypeptide(L)'
;MTTTQFSRTVDLDPNRNVPGTPQPGFGHALRAEWIKFWSVRSTFWSTAMLFVLGAGLTVLVCATSAAWLASEEADESPLSFVTWGLMLAQITAIVLGTLVVTSEYGTGMIRATLAATPRRGSVLAAKAIVLSGTLFVVGTITAFAGYFGGNFFLDREGIGVSLGDEGVLRAMFGSGLYVAGLGLFAAAVGFLIRHTAAALSVVLALVFVVGNMAFLLPGTWGEWTAKLMPGNAGAGVATPVSFNPDLLDPWAGFAVFAGEIAVLTVVAWATFRRRDA
;
A
#
# COMPACT_ATOMS: atom_id res chain seq x y z
N MET A 1 -54.22 40.05 28.35
CA MET A 1 -53.98 38.75 27.69
C MET A 1 -52.49 38.65 27.47
N THR A 2 -51.78 37.87 28.30
CA THR A 2 -50.32 37.79 28.28
C THR A 2 -49.97 36.44 27.66
N THR A 3 -49.49 36.46 26.43
CA THR A 3 -49.09 35.25 25.68
C THR A 3 -47.68 34.86 26.09
N THR A 4 -47.56 33.80 26.89
CA THR A 4 -46.26 33.19 27.22
C THR A 4 -45.73 32.46 25.98
N GLN A 5 -44.67 32.98 25.36
CA GLN A 5 -43.97 32.27 24.27
C GLN A 5 -43.23 31.06 24.85
N PHE A 6 -43.69 29.85 24.52
CA PHE A 6 -42.91 28.64 24.75
C PHE A 6 -41.86 28.52 23.64
N SER A 7 -40.59 28.73 24.00
CA SER A 7 -39.47 28.38 23.14
C SER A 7 -39.47 26.86 22.93
N ARG A 8 -39.70 26.41 21.69
CA ARG A 8 -39.72 24.98 21.29
C ARG A 8 -38.34 24.46 20.89
N THR A 9 -37.29 25.27 20.98
CA THR A 9 -35.92 24.82 20.71
C THR A 9 -35.38 24.16 21.97
N VAL A 10 -35.35 22.83 21.97
CA VAL A 10 -34.52 22.08 22.90
C VAL A 10 -33.07 22.40 22.55
N ASP A 11 -32.40 23.20 23.39
CA ASP A 11 -30.95 23.40 23.29
C ASP A 11 -30.29 22.05 23.60
N LEU A 12 -29.91 21.34 22.54
CA LEU A 12 -29.09 20.15 22.66
C LEU A 12 -27.68 20.64 22.98
N ASP A 13 -27.31 20.60 24.26
CA ASP A 13 -25.94 20.84 24.68
C ASP A 13 -25.02 19.83 23.93
N PRO A 14 -24.16 20.30 23.01
CA PRO A 14 -23.29 19.43 22.21
C PRO A 14 -22.23 18.73 23.08
N ASN A 15 -22.05 19.19 24.33
CA ASN A 15 -21.16 18.59 25.31
C ASN A 15 -21.90 17.74 26.35
N ARG A 16 -23.22 17.54 26.19
CA ARG A 16 -23.99 16.65 27.06
C ARG A 16 -23.60 15.21 26.79
N ASN A 17 -22.55 14.76 27.48
CA ASN A 17 -22.24 13.36 27.62
C ASN A 17 -23.47 12.69 28.23
N VAL A 18 -24.15 11.83 27.45
CA VAL A 18 -25.21 10.98 27.99
C VAL A 18 -24.54 10.09 29.03
N PRO A 19 -24.86 10.21 30.33
CA PRO A 19 -24.20 9.42 31.36
C PRO A 19 -24.43 7.93 31.06
N GLY A 20 -23.35 7.17 30.87
CA GLY A 20 -23.40 5.72 30.70
C GLY A 20 -23.17 5.17 29.28
N THR A 21 -23.02 5.99 28.23
CA THR A 21 -22.55 5.49 26.93
C THR A 21 -21.02 5.40 26.92
N PRO A 22 -20.43 4.20 26.75
CA PRO A 22 -18.98 4.06 26.67
C PRO A 22 -18.44 4.85 25.48
N GLN A 23 -17.42 5.68 25.68
CA GLN A 23 -16.72 6.28 24.54
C GLN A 23 -16.12 5.16 23.67
N PRO A 24 -16.32 5.17 22.35
CA PRO A 24 -15.78 4.12 21.49
C PRO A 24 -14.26 4.07 21.59
N GLY A 25 -13.75 2.99 22.17
CA GLY A 25 -12.31 2.69 22.24
C GLY A 25 -11.71 2.36 20.86
N PHE A 26 -10.38 2.24 20.80
CA PHE A 26 -9.63 1.96 19.57
C PHE A 26 -10.11 0.72 18.82
N GLY A 27 -10.49 -0.35 19.53
CA GLY A 27 -11.03 -1.57 18.93
C GLY A 27 -12.36 -1.35 18.16
N HIS A 28 -13.20 -0.41 18.61
CA HIS A 28 -14.42 -0.06 17.88
C HIS A 28 -14.09 0.68 16.59
N ALA A 29 -13.10 1.59 16.62
CA ALA A 29 -12.61 2.27 15.42
C ALA A 29 -12.02 1.27 14.42
N LEU A 30 -11.20 0.32 14.88
CA LEU A 30 -10.63 -0.72 14.02
C LEU A 30 -11.72 -1.59 13.38
N ARG A 31 -12.72 -2.02 14.15
CA ARG A 31 -13.84 -2.80 13.63
C ARG A 31 -14.68 -2.01 12.62
N ALA A 32 -14.94 -0.73 12.89
CA ALA A 32 -15.67 0.14 11.98
C ALA A 32 -14.91 0.36 10.67
N GLU A 33 -13.60 0.62 10.74
CA GLU A 33 -12.74 0.74 9.54
C GLU A 33 -12.69 -0.57 8.76
N TRP A 34 -12.62 -1.72 9.42
CA TRP A 34 -12.64 -3.03 8.76
C TRP A 34 -13.94 -3.25 7.97
N ILE A 35 -15.09 -2.99 8.59
CA ILE A 35 -16.41 -3.13 7.95
C ILE A 35 -16.52 -2.16 6.76
N LYS A 36 -16.10 -0.91 6.94
CA LYS A 36 -16.12 0.10 5.89
C LYS A 36 -15.20 -0.26 4.72
N PHE A 37 -13.98 -0.70 5.01
CA PHE A 37 -13.00 -1.06 3.99
C PHE A 37 -13.53 -2.17 3.08
N TRP A 38 -14.13 -3.22 3.66
CA TRP A 38 -14.65 -4.36 2.91
C TRP A 38 -16.06 -4.17 2.34
N SER A 39 -16.81 -3.15 2.76
CA SER A 39 -18.14 -2.86 2.18
C SER A 39 -18.06 -2.15 0.83
N VAL A 40 -16.89 -1.57 0.48
CA VAL A 40 -16.69 -0.87 -0.78
C VAL A 40 -16.28 -1.87 -1.88
N ARG A 41 -17.07 -1.92 -2.96
CA ARG A 41 -16.79 -2.82 -4.10
C ARG A 41 -15.41 -2.61 -4.72
N SER A 42 -14.91 -1.37 -4.75
CA SER A 42 -13.58 -1.07 -5.29
C SER A 42 -12.46 -1.74 -4.51
N THR A 43 -12.63 -1.97 -3.20
CA THR A 43 -11.68 -2.72 -2.38
C THR A 43 -11.54 -4.15 -2.88
N PHE A 44 -12.68 -4.84 -3.02
CA PHE A 44 -12.71 -6.23 -3.48
C PHE A 44 -12.08 -6.37 -4.87
N TRP A 45 -12.45 -5.49 -5.81
CA TRP A 45 -11.86 -5.49 -7.15
C TRP A 45 -10.37 -5.18 -7.15
N SER A 46 -9.91 -4.24 -6.31
CA SER A 46 -8.48 -3.90 -6.22
C SER A 46 -7.66 -5.07 -5.65
N THR A 47 -8.15 -5.72 -4.59
CA THR A 47 -7.47 -6.90 -4.02
C THR A 47 -7.50 -8.11 -4.95
N ALA A 48 -8.60 -8.32 -5.67
CA ALA A 48 -8.69 -9.37 -6.68
C ALA A 48 -7.72 -9.10 -7.84
N MET A 49 -7.64 -7.84 -8.31
CA MET A 49 -6.72 -7.45 -9.37
C MET A 49 -5.26 -7.51 -8.92
N LEU A 50 -4.95 -7.17 -7.66
CA LEU A 50 -3.62 -7.39 -7.06
C LEU A 50 -3.22 -8.86 -7.18
N PHE A 51 -4.13 -9.78 -6.81
CA PHE A 51 -3.87 -11.21 -6.90
C PHE A 51 -3.72 -11.69 -8.36
N VAL A 52 -4.66 -11.32 -9.23
CA VAL A 52 -4.67 -11.76 -10.64
C VAL A 52 -3.45 -11.23 -11.39
N LEU A 53 -3.12 -9.95 -11.25
CA LEU A 53 -1.94 -9.38 -11.90
C LEU A 53 -0.66 -9.87 -11.23
N GLY A 54 -0.61 -9.99 -9.91
CA GLY A 54 0.60 -10.39 -9.20
C GLY A 54 0.94 -11.86 -9.43
N ALA A 55 0.05 -12.76 -9.03
CA ALA A 55 0.27 -14.20 -9.17
C ALA A 55 0.13 -14.62 -10.62
N GLY A 56 -0.98 -14.25 -11.29
CA GLY A 56 -1.28 -14.72 -12.65
C GLY A 56 -0.22 -14.31 -13.68
N LEU A 57 0.28 -13.07 -13.61
CA LEU A 57 1.33 -12.62 -14.53
C LEU A 57 2.68 -13.24 -14.21
N THR A 58 3.01 -13.45 -12.93
CA THR A 58 4.22 -14.19 -12.54
C THR A 58 4.21 -15.60 -13.12
N VAL A 59 3.08 -16.31 -12.98
CA VAL A 59 2.89 -17.66 -13.53
C VAL A 59 3.03 -17.63 -15.06
N LEU A 60 2.36 -16.69 -15.73
CA LEU A 60 2.42 -16.56 -17.17
C LEU A 60 3.85 -16.32 -17.65
N VAL A 61 4.55 -15.37 -17.03
CA VAL A 61 5.92 -15.02 -17.40
C VAL A 61 6.83 -16.24 -17.21
N CYS A 62 6.83 -16.87 -16.04
CA CYS A 62 7.63 -18.07 -15.79
C CYS A 62 7.30 -19.19 -16.80
N ALA A 63 6.01 -19.41 -17.10
CA ALA A 63 5.59 -20.42 -18.08
C ALA A 63 6.13 -20.14 -19.49
N THR A 64 6.15 -18.87 -19.90
CA THR A 64 6.63 -18.48 -21.23
C THR A 64 8.15 -18.35 -21.32
N SER A 65 8.83 -18.08 -20.20
CA SER A 65 10.28 -17.86 -20.15
C SER A 65 11.07 -19.08 -19.69
N ALA A 66 10.43 -20.13 -19.13
CA ALA A 66 11.13 -21.27 -18.52
C ALA A 66 12.15 -21.94 -19.47
N ALA A 67 11.74 -22.25 -20.70
CA ALA A 67 12.63 -22.90 -21.67
C ALA A 67 13.81 -22.01 -22.08
N TRP A 68 13.61 -20.69 -22.15
CA TRP A 68 14.69 -19.74 -22.42
C TRP A 68 15.62 -19.60 -21.21
N LEU A 69 15.07 -19.51 -19.99
CA LEU A 69 15.86 -19.44 -18.75
C LEU A 69 16.70 -20.70 -18.49
N ALA A 70 16.30 -21.84 -19.04
CA ALA A 70 17.05 -23.08 -18.94
C ALA A 70 18.13 -23.23 -20.02
N SER A 71 18.17 -22.34 -21.02
CA SER A 71 19.15 -22.39 -22.09
C SER A 71 20.46 -21.69 -21.70
N GLU A 72 21.57 -22.06 -22.36
CA GLU A 72 22.89 -21.44 -22.11
C GLU A 72 22.94 -19.97 -22.53
N GLU A 73 21.95 -19.48 -23.28
CA GLU A 73 21.87 -18.07 -23.68
C GLU A 73 21.25 -17.16 -22.61
N ALA A 74 20.64 -17.72 -21.56
CA ALA A 74 20.07 -16.91 -20.48
C ALA A 74 21.17 -16.46 -19.51
N ASP A 75 21.36 -15.14 -19.43
CA ASP A 75 22.25 -14.48 -18.44
C ASP A 75 21.49 -14.00 -17.20
N GLU A 76 20.21 -14.41 -17.06
CA GLU A 76 19.31 -13.94 -16.02
C GLU A 76 18.92 -15.06 -15.06
N SER A 77 18.88 -14.74 -13.76
CA SER A 77 18.50 -15.71 -12.74
C SER A 77 17.00 -16.01 -12.78
N PRO A 78 16.57 -17.29 -12.73
CA PRO A 78 15.15 -17.65 -12.57
C PRO A 78 14.50 -17.03 -11.33
N LEU A 79 15.29 -16.74 -10.29
CA LEU A 79 14.82 -16.10 -9.06
C LEU A 79 14.28 -14.68 -9.30
N SER A 80 14.76 -13.97 -10.32
CA SER A 80 14.27 -12.62 -10.65
C SER A 80 12.84 -12.65 -11.19
N PHE A 81 12.38 -13.80 -11.72
CA PHE A 81 11.08 -13.94 -12.37
C PHE A 81 9.96 -14.39 -11.42
N VAL A 82 10.27 -15.05 -10.30
CA VAL A 82 9.26 -15.61 -9.37
C VAL A 82 8.44 -14.56 -8.61
N THR A 83 8.79 -13.28 -8.71
CA THR A 83 8.03 -12.15 -8.16
C THR A 83 7.65 -11.12 -9.21
N TRP A 84 7.86 -11.40 -10.51
CA TRP A 84 7.79 -10.41 -11.57
C TRP A 84 6.42 -9.73 -11.69
N GLY A 85 5.33 -10.50 -11.59
CA GLY A 85 3.97 -9.97 -11.70
C GLY A 85 3.62 -8.93 -10.63
N LEU A 86 4.29 -8.97 -9.47
CA LEU A 86 4.10 -7.96 -8.42
C LEU A 86 4.56 -6.57 -8.84
N MET A 87 5.51 -6.46 -9.79
CA MET A 87 5.93 -5.16 -10.33
C MET A 87 4.79 -4.42 -11.01
N LEU A 88 3.83 -5.13 -11.62
CA LEU A 88 2.61 -4.51 -12.15
C LEU A 88 1.49 -4.46 -11.11
N ALA A 89 1.37 -5.51 -10.28
CA ALA A 89 0.30 -5.59 -9.29
C ALA A 89 0.35 -4.45 -8.27
N GLN A 90 1.54 -3.92 -7.93
CA GLN A 90 1.70 -2.82 -6.99
C GLN A 90 0.89 -1.55 -7.35
N ILE A 91 0.56 -1.34 -8.63
CA ILE A 91 -0.32 -0.25 -9.09
C ILE A 91 -1.68 -0.34 -8.38
N THR A 92 -2.22 -1.55 -8.23
CA THR A 92 -3.53 -1.77 -7.59
C THR A 92 -3.50 -1.41 -6.11
N ALA A 93 -2.37 -1.60 -5.43
CA ALA A 93 -2.19 -1.21 -4.04
C ALA A 93 -2.07 0.31 -3.87
N ILE A 94 -1.38 0.99 -4.79
CA ILE A 94 -1.36 2.46 -4.87
C ILE A 94 -2.78 3.01 -5.07
N VAL A 95 -3.54 2.38 -5.98
CA VAL A 95 -4.94 2.74 -6.24
C VAL A 95 -5.80 2.57 -4.99
N LEU A 96 -5.71 1.40 -4.36
CA LEU A 96 -6.48 1.10 -3.15
C LEU A 96 -6.13 2.04 -1.99
N GLY A 97 -4.83 2.25 -1.74
CA GLY A 97 -4.34 3.15 -0.70
C GLY A 97 -4.84 4.59 -0.89
N THR A 98 -4.82 5.07 -2.14
CA THR A 98 -5.37 6.40 -2.48
C THR A 98 -6.88 6.46 -2.23
N LEU A 99 -7.63 5.48 -2.76
CA LEU A 99 -9.09 5.44 -2.67
C LEU A 99 -9.60 5.35 -1.23
N VAL A 100 -8.91 4.60 -0.36
CA VAL A 100 -9.25 4.47 1.07
C VAL A 100 -9.33 5.81 1.80
N VAL A 101 -8.63 6.81 1.28
CA VAL A 101 -8.61 8.16 1.83
C VAL A 101 -9.49 9.09 1.00
N THR A 102 -9.26 9.19 -0.30
CA THR A 102 -9.90 10.22 -1.13
C THR A 102 -11.40 9.99 -1.33
N SER A 103 -11.88 8.75 -1.24
CA SER A 103 -13.31 8.44 -1.32
C SER A 103 -14.12 9.04 -0.16
N GLU A 104 -13.53 9.18 1.03
CA GLU A 104 -14.18 9.79 2.18
C GLU A 104 -14.28 11.31 2.05
N TYR A 105 -13.29 11.92 1.39
CA TYR A 105 -13.33 13.34 1.04
C TYR A 105 -14.34 13.60 -0.07
N GLY A 106 -14.37 12.76 -1.12
CA GLY A 106 -15.30 12.91 -2.24
C GLY A 106 -16.77 12.76 -1.84
N THR A 107 -17.07 11.89 -0.86
CA THR A 107 -18.44 11.66 -0.37
C THR A 107 -18.82 12.52 0.84
N GLY A 108 -17.87 13.24 1.45
CA GLY A 108 -18.07 13.98 2.70
C GLY A 108 -18.18 13.09 3.95
N MET A 109 -18.00 11.77 3.82
CA MET A 109 -18.07 10.79 4.93
C MET A 109 -17.04 11.05 6.04
N ILE A 110 -15.95 11.76 5.73
CA ILE A 110 -14.93 12.16 6.71
C ILE A 110 -15.57 12.96 7.87
N ARG A 111 -16.56 13.82 7.60
CA ARG A 111 -17.25 14.62 8.64
C ARG A 111 -18.09 13.77 9.57
N ALA A 112 -18.84 12.82 9.02
CA ALA A 112 -19.62 11.87 9.81
C ALA A 112 -18.72 10.98 10.68
N THR A 113 -17.59 10.52 10.13
CA THR A 113 -16.62 9.70 10.86
C THR A 113 -16.03 10.44 12.06
N LEU A 114 -15.65 11.72 11.87
CA LEU A 114 -15.10 12.55 12.95
C LEU A 114 -16.16 12.96 13.99
N ALA A 115 -17.41 13.13 13.58
CA ALA A 115 -18.52 13.38 14.50
C ALA A 115 -18.79 12.15 15.40
N ALA A 116 -18.72 10.94 14.83
CA ALA A 116 -18.91 9.69 15.58
C ALA A 116 -17.70 9.31 16.44
N THR A 117 -16.48 9.61 16.00
CA THR A 117 -15.23 9.32 16.72
C THR A 117 -14.33 10.55 16.75
N PRO A 118 -14.44 11.42 17.77
CA PRO A 118 -13.71 12.70 17.82
C PRO A 118 -12.18 12.55 17.98
N ARG A 119 -11.69 11.32 18.25
CA ARG A 119 -10.26 11.01 18.35
C ARG A 119 -9.65 10.80 16.95
N ARG A 120 -9.39 11.92 16.25
CA ARG A 120 -8.79 11.96 14.89
C ARG A 120 -7.62 10.99 14.67
N GLY A 121 -6.70 10.89 15.64
CA GLY A 121 -5.54 9.99 15.56
C GLY A 121 -5.91 8.50 15.61
N SER A 122 -6.94 8.14 16.37
CA SER A 122 -7.44 6.76 16.48
C SER A 122 -8.02 6.28 15.15
N VAL A 123 -8.76 7.14 14.45
CA VAL A 123 -9.35 6.83 13.14
C VAL A 123 -8.25 6.65 12.10
N LEU A 124 -7.27 7.56 12.05
CA LEU A 124 -6.16 7.48 11.11
C LEU A 124 -5.33 6.19 11.33
N ALA A 125 -5.00 5.88 12.58
CA ALA A 125 -4.25 4.68 12.92
C ALA A 125 -5.02 3.40 12.59
N ALA A 126 -6.31 3.34 12.93
CA ALA A 126 -7.17 2.20 12.59
C ALA A 126 -7.23 1.98 11.08
N LYS A 127 -7.42 3.04 10.30
CA LYS A 127 -7.44 2.99 8.84
C LYS A 127 -6.11 2.51 8.25
N ALA A 128 -5.01 3.06 8.73
CA ALA A 128 -3.66 2.66 8.32
C ALA A 128 -3.43 1.17 8.59
N ILE A 129 -3.79 0.67 9.79
CA ILE A 129 -3.64 -0.73 10.18
C ILE A 129 -4.52 -1.66 9.32
N VAL A 130 -5.77 -1.31 9.06
CA VAL A 130 -6.67 -2.11 8.21
C VAL A 130 -6.13 -2.19 6.78
N LEU A 131 -5.70 -1.06 6.21
CA LEU A 131 -5.14 -0.99 4.87
C LEU A 131 -3.84 -1.79 4.77
N SER A 132 -2.86 -1.51 5.63
CA SER A 132 -1.55 -2.14 5.59
C SER A 132 -1.63 -3.63 5.93
N GLY A 133 -2.43 -4.00 6.92
CA GLY A 133 -2.66 -5.40 7.27
C GLY A 133 -3.30 -6.19 6.12
N THR A 134 -4.29 -5.61 5.45
CA THR A 134 -4.93 -6.26 4.30
C THR A 134 -3.95 -6.41 3.14
N LEU A 135 -3.26 -5.33 2.76
CA LEU A 135 -2.29 -5.37 1.65
C LEU A 135 -1.10 -6.28 1.96
N PHE A 136 -0.66 -6.35 3.21
CA PHE A 136 0.39 -7.28 3.63
C PHE A 136 -0.03 -8.73 3.44
N VAL A 137 -1.23 -9.09 3.94
CA VAL A 137 -1.76 -10.45 3.81
C VAL A 137 -2.00 -10.81 2.35
N VAL A 138 -2.71 -9.96 1.59
CA VAL A 138 -3.02 -10.25 0.19
C VAL A 138 -1.76 -10.26 -0.66
N GLY A 139 -0.83 -9.31 -0.46
CA GLY A 139 0.44 -9.26 -1.17
C GLY A 139 1.32 -10.49 -0.89
N THR A 140 1.39 -10.95 0.37
CA THR A 140 2.11 -12.17 0.74
C THR A 140 1.48 -13.41 0.08
N ILE A 141 0.15 -13.55 0.15
CA ILE A 141 -0.57 -14.66 -0.51
C ILE A 141 -0.32 -14.64 -2.02
N THR A 142 -0.35 -13.45 -2.62
CA THR A 142 -0.10 -13.25 -4.05
C THR A 142 1.33 -13.66 -4.43
N ALA A 143 2.32 -13.29 -3.62
CA ALA A 143 3.72 -13.66 -3.83
C ALA A 143 3.90 -15.19 -3.77
N PHE A 144 3.37 -15.85 -2.73
CA PHE A 144 3.44 -17.31 -2.62
C PHE A 144 2.69 -18.01 -3.76
N ALA A 145 1.51 -17.53 -4.16
CA ALA A 145 0.76 -18.10 -5.27
C ALA A 145 1.51 -17.96 -6.61
N GLY A 146 2.12 -16.78 -6.85
CA GLY A 146 2.96 -16.52 -8.01
C GLY A 146 4.21 -17.41 -8.01
N TYR A 147 4.89 -17.54 -6.87
CA TYR A 147 6.03 -18.42 -6.69
C TYR A 147 5.66 -19.88 -6.96
N PHE A 148 4.67 -20.45 -6.28
CA PHE A 148 4.33 -21.87 -6.48
C PHE A 148 3.87 -22.15 -7.91
N GLY A 149 3.03 -21.28 -8.47
CA GLY A 149 2.54 -21.45 -9.83
C GLY A 149 3.61 -21.25 -10.90
N GLY A 150 4.51 -20.28 -10.72
CA GLY A 150 5.60 -19.99 -11.66
C GLY A 150 6.72 -21.02 -11.55
N ASN A 151 7.12 -21.36 -10.33
CA ASN A 151 8.16 -22.34 -10.05
C ASN A 151 7.81 -23.74 -10.59
N PHE A 152 6.53 -24.09 -10.66
CA PHE A 152 6.07 -25.32 -11.29
C PHE A 152 6.51 -25.47 -12.76
N PHE A 153 6.59 -24.37 -13.52
CA PHE A 153 7.10 -24.40 -14.89
C PHE A 153 8.63 -24.42 -14.94
N LEU A 154 9.29 -23.65 -14.06
CA LEU A 154 10.74 -23.64 -13.96
C LEU A 154 11.30 -25.02 -13.55
N ASP A 155 10.65 -25.69 -12.60
CA ASP A 155 11.03 -27.02 -12.12
C ASP A 155 10.95 -28.09 -13.23
N ARG A 156 10.01 -27.96 -14.16
CA ARG A 156 9.91 -28.86 -15.31
C ARG A 156 11.06 -28.75 -16.30
N GLU A 157 11.68 -27.58 -16.37
CA GLU A 157 12.89 -27.35 -17.17
C GLU A 157 14.16 -27.61 -16.36
N GLY A 158 14.05 -28.15 -15.13
CA GLY A 158 15.19 -28.49 -14.28
C GLY A 158 15.84 -27.30 -13.57
N ILE A 159 15.24 -26.11 -13.65
CA ILE A 159 15.73 -24.86 -13.04
C ILE A 159 14.80 -24.38 -11.91
N GLY A 160 14.17 -25.34 -11.21
CA GLY A 160 13.30 -25.07 -10.08
C GLY A 160 14.04 -24.33 -8.95
N VAL A 161 13.35 -23.35 -8.37
CA VAL A 161 13.80 -22.56 -7.22
C VAL A 161 13.27 -23.20 -5.94
N SER A 162 14.11 -23.27 -4.90
CA SER A 162 13.72 -23.74 -3.58
C SER A 162 13.30 -22.58 -2.67
N LEU A 163 12.34 -22.82 -1.77
CA LEU A 163 12.00 -21.85 -0.72
C LEU A 163 13.18 -21.60 0.23
N GLY A 164 14.10 -22.56 0.34
CA GLY A 164 15.31 -22.44 1.15
C GLY A 164 16.42 -21.61 0.49
N ASP A 165 16.27 -21.27 -0.79
CA ASP A 165 17.27 -20.46 -1.50
C ASP A 165 17.31 -19.05 -0.90
N GLU A 166 18.52 -18.47 -0.94
CA GLU A 166 18.77 -17.18 -0.34
C GLU A 166 17.83 -16.11 -0.94
N GLY A 167 17.21 -15.33 -0.06
CA GLY A 167 16.33 -14.23 -0.46
C GLY A 167 14.90 -14.62 -0.88
N VAL A 168 14.58 -15.90 -1.15
CA VAL A 168 13.24 -16.30 -1.61
C VAL A 168 12.18 -16.06 -0.53
N LEU A 169 12.36 -16.61 0.67
CA LEU A 169 11.42 -16.38 1.79
C LEU A 169 11.32 -14.90 2.16
N ARG A 170 12.45 -14.19 2.14
CA ARG A 170 12.48 -12.73 2.35
C ARG A 170 11.60 -12.04 1.33
N ALA A 171 11.72 -12.37 0.05
CA ALA A 171 10.94 -11.78 -1.02
C ALA A 171 9.44 -12.07 -0.91
N MET A 172 9.04 -13.26 -0.43
CA MET A 172 7.62 -13.60 -0.28
C MET A 172 6.92 -12.70 0.75
N PHE A 173 7.49 -12.58 1.96
CA PHE A 173 6.95 -11.70 2.99
C PHE A 173 7.24 -10.23 2.69
N GLY A 174 8.40 -9.94 2.12
CA GLY A 174 8.82 -8.61 1.70
C GLY A 174 7.93 -8.05 0.60
N SER A 175 7.39 -8.88 -0.30
CA SER A 175 6.39 -8.47 -1.30
C SER A 175 5.12 -7.95 -0.63
N GLY A 176 4.60 -8.66 0.36
CA GLY A 176 3.48 -8.16 1.17
C GLY A 176 3.82 -6.86 1.88
N LEU A 177 5.02 -6.78 2.45
CA LEU A 177 5.48 -5.62 3.21
C LEU A 177 5.64 -4.37 2.32
N TYR A 178 6.21 -4.55 1.14
CA TYR A 178 6.41 -3.50 0.14
C TYR A 178 5.09 -3.00 -0.42
N VAL A 179 4.17 -3.89 -0.80
CA VAL A 179 2.83 -3.53 -1.29
C VAL A 179 2.02 -2.82 -0.20
N ALA A 180 2.12 -3.25 1.06
CA ALA A 180 1.51 -2.55 2.19
C ALA A 180 2.11 -1.15 2.39
N GLY A 181 3.44 -1.03 2.27
CA GLY A 181 4.15 0.24 2.33
C GLY A 181 3.71 1.21 1.23
N LEU A 182 3.61 0.76 -0.02
CA LEU A 182 3.11 1.57 -1.14
C LEU A 182 1.65 2.00 -0.93
N GLY A 183 0.80 1.12 -0.38
CA GLY A 183 -0.56 1.48 0.00
C GLY A 183 -0.60 2.59 1.04
N LEU A 184 0.23 2.50 2.09
CA LEU A 184 0.34 3.55 3.11
C LEU A 184 0.92 4.86 2.55
N PHE A 185 1.95 4.78 1.70
CA PHE A 185 2.52 5.92 1.00
C PHE A 185 1.46 6.65 0.19
N ALA A 186 0.70 5.90 -0.63
CA ALA A 186 -0.38 6.44 -1.44
C ALA A 186 -1.52 7.03 -0.60
N ALA A 187 -1.85 6.39 0.53
CA ALA A 187 -2.84 6.92 1.47
C ALA A 187 -2.37 8.25 2.10
N ALA A 188 -1.10 8.36 2.51
CA ALA A 188 -0.54 9.58 3.07
C ALA A 188 -0.59 10.74 2.05
N VAL A 189 -0.23 10.48 0.80
CA VAL A 189 -0.36 11.45 -0.31
C VAL A 189 -1.84 11.80 -0.55
N GLY A 190 -2.73 10.81 -0.51
CA GLY A 190 -4.18 11.00 -0.59
C GLY A 190 -4.73 11.95 0.48
N PHE A 191 -4.21 11.90 1.71
CA PHE A 191 -4.60 12.81 2.79
C PHE A 191 -4.16 14.25 2.53
N LEU A 192 -2.99 14.43 1.91
CA LEU A 192 -2.44 15.75 1.59
C LEU A 192 -3.17 16.41 0.42
N ILE A 193 -3.43 15.64 -0.64
CA ILE A 193 -4.00 16.15 -1.90
C ILE A 193 -5.53 16.18 -1.87
N ARG A 194 -6.18 15.21 -1.21
CA ARG A 194 -7.66 15.09 -1.08
C ARG A 194 -8.43 15.01 -2.40
N HIS A 195 -7.73 14.72 -3.50
CA HIS A 195 -8.32 14.56 -4.83
C HIS A 195 -7.78 13.29 -5.47
N THR A 196 -8.66 12.34 -5.81
CA THR A 196 -8.26 11.00 -6.28
C THR A 196 -7.35 11.04 -7.49
N ALA A 197 -7.74 11.72 -8.57
CA ALA A 197 -6.95 11.71 -9.81
C ALA A 197 -5.56 12.32 -9.59
N ALA A 198 -5.48 13.53 -9.01
CA ALA A 198 -4.22 14.17 -8.68
C ALA A 198 -3.32 13.32 -7.75
N ALA A 199 -3.89 12.67 -6.72
CA ALA A 199 -3.11 11.81 -5.83
C ALA A 199 -2.54 10.59 -6.56
N LEU A 200 -3.36 9.90 -7.36
CA LEU A 200 -2.89 8.79 -8.19
C LEU A 200 -1.81 9.24 -9.17
N SER A 201 -2.02 10.33 -9.90
CA SER A 201 -1.06 10.85 -10.86
C SER A 201 0.28 11.17 -10.20
N VAL A 202 0.29 11.79 -9.03
CA VAL A 202 1.52 12.11 -8.29
C VAL A 202 2.24 10.85 -7.84
N VAL A 203 1.54 9.91 -7.20
CA VAL A 203 2.18 8.70 -6.67
C VAL A 203 2.71 7.82 -7.80
N LEU A 204 1.92 7.62 -8.86
CA LEU A 204 2.35 6.82 -10.01
C LEU A 204 3.50 7.49 -10.76
N ALA A 205 3.46 8.80 -11.00
CA ALA A 205 4.58 9.50 -11.63
C ALA A 205 5.83 9.43 -10.77
N LEU A 206 5.73 9.61 -9.45
CA LEU A 206 6.88 9.54 -8.56
C LEU A 206 7.50 8.15 -8.51
N VAL A 207 6.69 7.11 -8.32
CA VAL A 207 7.17 5.72 -8.16
C VAL A 207 7.65 5.12 -9.48
N PHE A 208 6.90 5.29 -10.57
CA PHE A 208 7.20 4.61 -11.83
C PHE A 208 8.02 5.46 -12.80
N VAL A 209 7.83 6.78 -12.83
CA VAL A 209 8.52 7.64 -13.80
C VAL A 209 9.77 8.23 -13.17
N VAL A 210 9.60 9.06 -12.12
CA VAL A 210 10.72 9.75 -11.49
C VAL A 210 11.71 8.77 -10.87
N GLY A 211 11.23 7.74 -10.17
CA GLY A 211 12.06 6.69 -9.59
C GLY A 211 12.97 6.01 -10.62
N ASN A 212 12.44 5.62 -11.77
CA ASN A 212 13.22 4.96 -12.82
C ASN A 212 14.10 5.94 -13.61
N MET A 213 13.62 7.15 -13.88
CA MET A 213 14.40 8.15 -14.61
C MET A 213 15.53 8.77 -13.79
N ALA A 214 15.49 8.68 -12.45
CA ALA A 214 16.57 9.14 -11.59
C ALA A 214 17.91 8.44 -11.89
N PHE A 215 17.89 7.20 -12.40
CA PHE A 215 19.09 6.47 -12.83
C PHE A 215 19.78 7.08 -14.06
N LEU A 216 19.11 7.96 -14.81
CA LEU A 216 19.71 8.66 -15.95
C LEU A 216 20.56 9.88 -15.53
N LEU A 217 20.46 10.30 -14.27
CA LEU A 217 21.25 11.42 -13.75
C LEU A 217 22.71 10.99 -13.57
N PRO A 218 23.69 11.77 -14.07
CA PRO A 218 25.08 11.40 -14.00
C PRO A 218 25.66 11.53 -12.58
N GLY A 219 26.59 10.64 -12.26
CA GLY A 219 27.40 10.69 -11.04
C GLY A 219 26.67 10.25 -9.77
N THR A 220 27.35 10.46 -8.63
CA THR A 220 26.89 9.98 -7.32
C THR A 220 25.56 10.58 -6.88
N TRP A 221 25.23 11.79 -7.34
CA TRP A 221 23.95 12.42 -7.04
C TRP A 221 22.77 11.66 -7.63
N GLY A 222 22.90 11.20 -8.88
CA GLY A 222 21.87 10.39 -9.54
C GLY A 222 21.68 9.05 -8.85
N GLU A 223 22.79 8.37 -8.56
CA GLU A 223 22.81 7.09 -7.85
C GLU A 223 22.08 7.16 -6.49
N TRP A 224 22.46 8.12 -5.63
CA TRP A 224 21.82 8.27 -4.31
C TRP A 224 20.37 8.74 -4.43
N THR A 225 20.05 9.60 -5.40
CA THR A 225 18.66 10.02 -5.64
C THR A 225 17.81 8.82 -6.03
N ALA A 226 18.29 7.98 -6.96
CA ALA A 226 17.57 6.80 -7.41
C ALA A 226 17.41 5.76 -6.29
N LYS A 227 18.45 5.54 -5.48
CA LYS A 227 18.42 4.64 -4.32
C LYS A 227 17.41 5.06 -3.24
N LEU A 228 17.24 6.36 -3.05
CA LEU A 228 16.35 6.95 -2.03
C LEU A 228 14.96 7.32 -2.58
N MET A 229 14.61 6.94 -3.82
CA MET A 229 13.25 7.14 -4.31
C MET A 229 12.33 6.07 -3.70
N PRO A 230 11.09 6.42 -3.28
CA PRO A 230 10.24 5.52 -2.48
C PRO A 230 10.01 4.14 -3.10
N GLY A 231 9.76 4.09 -4.41
CA GLY A 231 9.58 2.84 -5.14
C GLY A 231 10.84 1.98 -5.14
N ASN A 232 11.99 2.60 -5.40
CA ASN A 232 13.27 1.89 -5.54
C ASN A 232 13.81 1.45 -4.18
N ALA A 233 13.75 2.32 -3.17
CA ALA A 233 14.24 2.06 -1.82
C ALA A 233 13.58 0.82 -1.22
N GLY A 234 12.26 0.68 -1.37
CA GLY A 234 11.50 -0.45 -0.85
C GLY A 234 11.55 -1.72 -1.72
N ALA A 235 11.86 -1.62 -3.01
CA ALA A 235 11.70 -2.73 -3.96
C ALA A 235 12.57 -3.95 -3.64
N GLY A 236 13.79 -3.74 -3.15
CA GLY A 236 14.74 -4.82 -2.87
C GLY A 236 14.23 -5.86 -1.88
N VAL A 237 13.37 -5.48 -0.92
CA VAL A 237 12.77 -6.44 0.04
C VAL A 237 11.82 -7.42 -0.64
N ALA A 238 11.19 -7.02 -1.75
CA ALA A 238 10.17 -7.79 -2.45
C ALA A 238 10.72 -8.70 -3.55
N THR A 239 12.01 -8.63 -3.88
CA THR A 239 12.64 -9.45 -4.92
C THR A 239 13.72 -10.35 -4.33
N PRO A 240 13.81 -11.64 -4.72
CA PRO A 240 14.90 -12.50 -4.26
C PRO A 240 16.23 -12.03 -4.84
N VAL A 241 16.23 -11.81 -6.16
CA VAL A 241 17.29 -11.20 -6.95
C VAL A 241 16.70 -10.00 -7.69
N SER A 242 17.39 -8.87 -7.66
CA SER A 242 16.97 -7.64 -8.33
C SER A 242 17.54 -7.58 -9.74
N PHE A 243 16.75 -7.14 -10.72
CA PHE A 243 17.23 -6.77 -12.05
C PHE A 243 18.12 -5.52 -12.04
N ASN A 244 18.11 -4.77 -10.94
CA ASN A 244 18.97 -3.61 -10.74
C ASN A 244 19.92 -3.87 -9.56
N PRO A 245 21.22 -4.08 -9.81
CA PRO A 245 22.21 -4.35 -8.76
C PRO A 245 22.54 -3.11 -7.92
N ASP A 246 22.18 -1.91 -8.37
CA ASP A 246 22.48 -0.65 -7.69
C ASP A 246 21.44 -0.27 -6.63
N LEU A 247 20.52 -1.18 -6.27
CA LEU A 247 19.59 -0.92 -5.17
C LEU A 247 20.29 -1.01 -3.81
N LEU A 248 19.68 -0.41 -2.80
CA LEU A 248 20.11 -0.59 -1.41
C LEU A 248 19.88 -2.05 -0.98
N ASP A 249 20.62 -2.48 0.04
CA ASP A 249 20.37 -3.76 0.72
C ASP A 249 18.88 -3.88 1.09
N PRO A 250 18.25 -5.06 0.91
CA PRO A 250 16.80 -5.22 1.05
C PRO A 250 16.19 -4.61 2.31
N TRP A 251 16.82 -4.80 3.47
CA TRP A 251 16.27 -4.29 4.73
C TRP A 251 16.65 -2.85 4.99
N ALA A 252 17.86 -2.42 4.59
CA ALA A 252 18.27 -1.02 4.70
C ALA A 252 17.40 -0.13 3.80
N GLY A 253 17.17 -0.53 2.56
CA GLY A 253 16.28 0.16 1.63
C GLY A 253 14.84 0.20 2.13
N PHE A 254 14.32 -0.92 2.65
CA PHE A 254 12.99 -0.93 3.25
C PHE A 254 12.87 -0.01 4.47
N ALA A 255 13.92 0.10 5.30
CA ALA A 255 13.93 1.03 6.43
C ALA A 255 13.89 2.49 5.98
N VAL A 256 14.59 2.85 4.89
CA VAL A 256 14.50 4.17 4.25
C VAL A 256 13.08 4.44 3.79
N PHE A 257 12.49 3.51 3.04
CA PHE A 257 11.11 3.62 2.55
C PHE A 257 10.10 3.75 3.70
N ALA A 258 10.25 2.98 4.78
CA ALA A 258 9.44 3.09 5.98
C ALA A 258 9.59 4.47 6.65
N GLY A 259 10.80 5.03 6.66
CA GLY A 259 11.08 6.39 7.11
C GLY A 259 10.34 7.45 6.29
N GLU A 260 10.34 7.34 4.96
CA GLU A 260 9.61 8.24 4.07
C GLU A 260 8.10 8.17 4.31
N ILE A 261 7.53 6.96 4.45
CA ILE A 261 6.12 6.77 4.79
C ILE A 261 5.80 7.41 6.14
N ALA A 262 6.66 7.22 7.14
CA ALA A 262 6.47 7.80 8.47
C ALA A 262 6.46 9.34 8.41
N VAL A 263 7.43 9.94 7.70
CA VAL A 263 7.51 11.39 7.50
C VAL A 263 6.26 11.90 6.80
N LEU A 264 5.85 11.30 5.67
CA LEU A 264 4.66 11.71 4.94
C LEU A 264 3.38 11.56 5.77
N THR A 265 3.27 10.49 6.56
CA THR A 265 2.12 10.26 7.44
C THR A 265 2.05 11.29 8.55
N VAL A 266 3.18 11.68 9.13
CA VAL A 266 3.25 12.74 10.15
C VAL A 266 2.86 14.08 9.55
N VAL A 267 3.34 14.41 8.35
CA VAL A 267 2.96 15.65 7.64
C VAL A 267 1.48 15.65 7.29
N ALA A 268 0.94 14.53 6.79
CA ALA A 268 -0.48 14.35 6.50
C ALA A 268 -1.34 14.53 7.77
N TRP A 269 -0.92 13.97 8.89
CA TRP A 269 -1.62 14.12 10.16
C TRP A 269 -1.56 15.56 10.71
N ALA A 270 -0.40 16.20 10.64
CA ALA A 270 -0.22 17.58 11.09
C ALA A 270 -1.10 18.56 10.27
N THR A 271 -1.17 18.37 8.95
CA THR A 271 -2.06 19.16 8.08
C THR A 271 -3.54 18.85 8.31
N PHE A 272 -3.89 17.59 8.57
CA PHE A 272 -5.25 17.16 8.92
C PHE A 272 -5.74 17.73 10.27
N ARG A 273 -4.84 18.00 11.21
CA ARG A 273 -5.18 18.68 12.47
C ARG A 273 -5.47 20.17 12.29
N ARG A 274 -4.75 20.83 11.39
CA ARG A 274 -4.83 22.29 11.19
C ARG A 274 -5.90 22.72 10.19
N ARG A 275 -6.27 21.86 9.25
CA ARG A 275 -7.31 22.14 8.26
C ARG A 275 -8.64 21.60 8.77
N ASP A 276 -9.61 22.48 9.00
CA ASP A 276 -11.00 22.08 9.26
C ASP A 276 -11.56 21.28 8.07
N ALA A 277 -12.47 20.34 8.38
CA ALA A 277 -13.10 19.42 7.44
C ALA A 277 -14.52 19.87 7.07
#